data_AF-A0A2U1Y0I7-F1
#
_entry.id   AF-A0A2U1Y0I7-F1
#
_cell.length_a   1.000
_cell.length_b   1.000
_cell.length_c   1.000
_cell.angle_alpha   90.00
_cell.angle_beta   90.00
_cell.angle_gamma   90.00
#
_symmetry.space_group_name_H-M   'P 1'
#
loop_
_entity.id
_entity.type
_entity.pdbx_description
1 polymer ?
#
loop_
_entity_poly.entity_id
_entity_poly.type
_entity_poly.pdbx_seq_one_letter_code
_entity_poly.pdbx_strand_id
1 'polypeptide(L)'
;MNIHEYQAKDLLRGYGVAVPRGGVAFTPEEAESVARELGGPVWVVKSQIHAGGRGAGRFQDNPAGKGGVRVVKSIEDVGKNAAEMLNHVLV
;
A
#
# COMPACT_ATOMS: atom_id res chain seq x y z
N MET A 1 13.14 -0.82 17.95
CA MET A 1 12.83 0.19 16.92
C MET A 1 12.30 -0.57 15.72
N ASN A 2 11.14 -0.17 15.19
CA ASN A 2 10.52 -0.82 14.02
C ASN A 2 10.67 0.09 12.79
N ILE A 3 10.65 -0.50 11.61
CA ILE A 3 10.61 0.20 10.31
C ILE A 3 9.40 -0.27 9.50
N HIS A 4 8.96 0.54 8.54
CA HIS A 4 7.86 0.20 7.65
C HIS A 4 8.24 -0.88 6.61
N GLU A 5 7.23 -1.54 6.02
CA GLU A 5 7.41 -2.57 4.99
C GLU A 5 8.21 -2.04 3.79
N TYR A 6 7.94 -0.81 3.34
CA TYR A 6 8.67 -0.22 2.20
C TYR A 6 10.15 0.00 2.52
N GLN A 7 10.47 0.52 3.72
CA GLN A 7 11.85 0.75 4.16
C GLN A 7 12.63 -0.56 4.26
N ALA A 8 12.01 -1.61 4.82
CA ALA A 8 12.63 -2.93 4.90
C ALA A 8 12.92 -3.50 3.51
N LYS A 9 11.99 -3.34 2.56
CA LYS A 9 12.18 -3.80 1.17
C LYS A 9 13.30 -3.04 0.45
N ASP A 10 13.37 -1.72 0.63
CA ASP A 10 14.44 -0.91 0.03
C ASP A 10 15.81 -1.28 0.58
N LEU A 11 15.90 -1.51 1.90
CA LEU A 11 17.11 -2.02 2.54
C LEU A 11 17.52 -3.37 1.95
N LEU A 12 16.62 -4.35 1.93
CA LEU A 12 16.88 -5.69 1.40
C LEU A 12 17.32 -5.65 -0.08
N ARG A 13 16.66 -4.82 -0.90
CA ARG A 13 17.04 -4.61 -2.30
C ARG A 13 18.46 -4.06 -2.44
N GLY A 14 18.86 -3.14 -1.56
CA GLY A 14 20.22 -2.59 -1.51
C GLY A 14 21.31 -3.64 -1.27
N TYR A 15 20.97 -4.76 -0.65
CA TYR A 15 21.86 -5.91 -0.45
C TYR A 15 21.65 -7.04 -1.48
N GLY A 16 20.94 -6.78 -2.58
CA GLY A 16 20.72 -7.76 -3.65
C GLY A 16 19.68 -8.84 -3.34
N VAL A 17 18.93 -8.72 -2.24
CA VAL A 17 17.85 -9.66 -1.92
C VAL A 17 16.65 -9.39 -2.83
N ALA A 18 16.12 -10.45 -3.45
CA ALA A 18 14.93 -10.36 -4.29
C ALA A 18 13.70 -9.97 -3.45
N VAL A 19 13.10 -8.83 -3.79
CA VAL A 19 11.86 -8.33 -3.18
C VAL A 19 10.87 -7.92 -4.27
N PRO A 20 9.55 -7.98 -4.02
CA PRO A 20 8.57 -7.47 -4.98
C PRO A 20 8.83 -6.00 -5.33
N ARG A 21 8.69 -5.66 -6.62
CA ARG A 21 8.72 -4.26 -7.08
C ARG A 21 7.55 -3.50 -6.47
N GLY A 22 7.77 -2.25 -6.11
CA GLY A 22 6.78 -1.38 -5.51
C GLY A 22 7.34 0.02 -5.28
N GLY A 23 6.48 0.93 -4.85
CA GLY A 23 6.85 2.29 -4.42
C GLY A 23 6.00 2.72 -3.24
N VAL A 24 6.44 3.77 -2.55
CA VAL A 24 5.66 4.46 -1.52
C VAL A 24 4.94 5.64 -2.16
N ALA A 25 3.75 5.96 -1.66
CA ALA A 25 2.97 7.10 -2.11
C ALA A 25 2.33 7.79 -0.90
N PHE A 26 2.33 9.12 -0.92
CA PHE A 26 1.76 9.99 0.09
C PHE A 26 0.49 10.68 -0.41
N THR A 27 0.21 10.62 -1.71
CA THR A 27 -1.07 11.02 -2.31
C THR A 27 -1.66 9.93 -3.19
N PRO A 28 -2.99 9.96 -3.48
CA PRO A 28 -3.59 9.08 -4.46
C PRO A 28 -2.93 9.17 -5.85
N GLU A 29 -2.57 10.36 -6.30
CA GLU A 29 -1.96 10.61 -7.61
C GLU A 29 -0.54 10.01 -7.69
N GLU A 30 0.23 10.09 -6.61
CA GLU A 30 1.50 9.40 -6.49
C GLU A 30 1.32 7.88 -6.56
N ALA A 31 0.28 7.34 -5.89
CA ALA A 31 0.01 5.90 -5.92
C ALA A 31 -0.33 5.42 -7.34
N GLU A 32 -1.13 6.19 -8.08
CA GLU A 32 -1.40 5.90 -9.48
C GLU A 32 -0.14 6.01 -10.36
N SER A 33 0.72 7.00 -10.12
CA SER A 33 1.98 7.19 -10.86
C SER A 33 2.92 6.00 -10.65
N VAL A 34 3.09 5.56 -9.40
CA VAL A 34 3.84 4.33 -9.07
C VAL A 34 3.23 3.11 -9.80
N ALA A 35 1.89 2.99 -9.81
CA ALA A 35 1.25 1.87 -10.50
C ALA A 35 1.49 1.87 -12.02
N ARG A 36 1.48 3.06 -12.66
CA ARG A 36 1.82 3.22 -14.08
C ARG A 36 3.27 2.81 -14.36
N GLU A 37 4.21 3.21 -13.51
CA GLU A 37 5.62 2.83 -13.64
C GLU A 37 5.88 1.33 -13.46
N LEU A 38 5.18 0.70 -12.50
CA LEU A 38 5.29 -0.74 -12.27
C LEU A 38 4.75 -1.57 -13.45
N GLY A 39 3.75 -1.03 -14.14
CA GLY A 39 3.00 -1.71 -15.19
C GLY A 39 2.27 -2.97 -14.70
N GLY A 40 1.76 -3.74 -15.65
CA GLY A 40 1.05 -5.00 -15.39
C GLY A 40 -0.45 -4.81 -15.16
N PRO A 41 -1.19 -5.92 -14.92
CA PRO A 41 -2.65 -5.90 -14.83
C PRO A 41 -3.20 -5.85 -13.40
N VAL A 42 -2.36 -6.03 -12.38
CA VAL A 42 -2.78 -6.18 -10.98
C VAL A 42 -1.77 -5.51 -10.06
N TRP A 43 -2.28 -4.76 -9.08
CA TRP A 43 -1.49 -4.11 -8.03
C TRP A 43 -2.04 -4.46 -6.64
N VAL A 44 -1.21 -4.27 -5.62
CA VAL A 44 -1.62 -4.41 -4.22
C VAL A 44 -1.34 -3.09 -3.50
N VAL A 45 -2.41 -2.41 -3.08
CA VAL A 45 -2.32 -1.18 -2.28
C VAL A 45 -2.28 -1.59 -0.80
N LYS A 46 -1.26 -1.13 -0.07
CA LYS A 46 -1.00 -1.54 1.33
C LYS A 46 -0.74 -0.36 2.25
N SER A 47 -1.56 -0.20 3.28
CA SER A 47 -1.33 0.77 4.35
C SER A 47 0.03 0.52 5.02
N GLN A 48 0.81 1.59 5.17
CA GLN A 48 2.11 1.56 5.83
C GLN A 48 1.94 1.93 7.32
N ILE A 49 1.68 0.92 8.14
CA ILE A 49 1.65 1.04 9.61
C ILE A 49 2.56 -0.03 10.22
N HIS A 50 3.00 0.17 11.47
CA HIS A 50 3.84 -0.80 12.17
C HIS A 50 3.06 -2.04 12.67
N ALA A 51 1.74 -1.93 12.85
CA ALA A 51 0.92 -3.04 13.31
C ALA A 51 0.75 -4.13 12.22
N GLY A 52 0.62 -5.38 12.68
CA GLY A 52 0.24 -6.53 11.84
C GLY A 52 -1.26 -6.54 11.51
N GLY A 53 -1.75 -7.61 10.87
CA GLY A 53 -3.20 -7.81 10.69
C GLY A 53 -3.90 -6.89 9.68
N ARG A 54 -3.18 -6.02 8.98
CA ARG A 54 -3.71 -4.98 8.07
C ARG A 54 -4.79 -5.46 7.10
N GLY A 55 -4.68 -6.67 6.55
CA GLY A 55 -5.68 -7.22 5.62
C GLY A 55 -7.04 -7.51 6.27
N ALA A 56 -7.05 -7.89 7.54
CA ALA A 56 -8.27 -8.17 8.32
C ALA A 56 -8.78 -6.93 9.08
N GLY A 57 -7.97 -5.88 9.21
CA GLY A 57 -8.34 -4.64 9.89
C GLY A 57 -9.42 -3.83 9.19
N ARG A 58 -9.91 -2.79 9.86
CA ARG A 58 -10.96 -1.87 9.40
C ARG A 58 -10.54 -0.43 9.62
N PHE A 59 -10.97 0.48 8.74
CA PHE A 59 -10.76 1.90 8.97
C PHE A 59 -11.79 2.40 9.98
N GLN A 60 -11.35 3.17 10.98
CA GLN A 60 -12.20 3.56 12.12
C GLN A 60 -13.45 4.33 11.69
N ASP A 61 -13.33 5.16 10.66
CA ASP A 61 -14.40 5.96 10.07
C ASP A 61 -15.18 5.22 8.97
N ASN A 62 -14.71 4.04 8.54
CA ASN A 62 -15.45 3.14 7.65
C ASN A 62 -15.32 1.67 8.09
N PRO A 63 -16.01 1.26 9.19
CA PRO A 63 -15.87 -0.08 9.76
C PRO A 63 -16.37 -1.22 8.85
N ALA A 64 -17.27 -0.92 7.91
CA ALA A 64 -17.76 -1.87 6.92
C ALA A 64 -16.87 -1.93 5.66
N GLY A 65 -15.87 -1.05 5.57
CA GLY A 65 -14.97 -0.94 4.44
C GLY A 65 -13.94 -2.07 4.33
N LYS A 66 -13.18 -2.03 3.23
CA LYS A 66 -12.07 -2.95 2.97
C LYS A 66 -10.90 -2.66 3.92
N GLY A 67 -10.16 -3.69 4.32
CA GLY A 67 -8.96 -3.56 5.15
C GLY A 67 -7.78 -2.89 4.44
N GLY A 68 -6.65 -2.75 5.14
CA GLY A 68 -5.45 -2.04 4.69
C GLY A 68 -4.55 -2.80 3.70
N VAL A 69 -4.98 -3.95 3.17
CA VAL A 69 -4.30 -4.67 2.08
C VAL A 69 -5.32 -5.02 1.02
N ARG A 70 -5.20 -4.44 -0.17
CA ARG A 70 -6.23 -4.54 -1.21
C ARG A 70 -5.62 -4.87 -2.57
N VAL A 71 -6.16 -5.87 -3.25
CA VAL A 71 -5.78 -6.24 -4.62
C VAL A 71 -6.67 -5.48 -5.59
N VAL A 72 -6.08 -4.79 -6.56
CA VAL A 72 -6.78 -3.92 -7.52
C VAL A 72 -6.31 -4.22 -8.94
N LYS A 73 -7.18 -3.95 -9.93
CA LYS A 73 -6.97 -4.35 -11.34
C LYS A 73 -6.99 -3.18 -12.33
N SER A 74 -7.04 -1.94 -11.83
CA SER A 74 -6.99 -0.73 -12.64
C SER A 74 -6.20 0.36 -11.91
N ILE A 75 -5.62 1.29 -12.67
CA ILE A 75 -4.91 2.45 -12.12
C ILE A 75 -5.87 3.35 -11.32
N GLU A 76 -7.09 3.55 -11.82
CA GLU A 76 -8.13 4.30 -11.13
C GLU A 76 -8.46 3.68 -9.76
N ASP A 77 -8.56 2.34 -9.68
CA ASP A 77 -8.77 1.67 -8.41
C ASP A 77 -7.56 1.82 -7.47
N VAL A 78 -6.34 1.95 -7.98
CA VAL A 78 -5.17 2.26 -7.12
C VAL A 78 -5.39 3.60 -6.43
N GLY A 79 -5.72 4.65 -7.18
CA GLY A 79 -5.99 5.99 -6.65
C GLY A 79 -7.13 6.00 -5.64
N LYS A 80 -8.28 5.41 -5.99
CA LYS A 80 -9.45 5.30 -5.09
C LYS A 80 -9.10 4.60 -3.78
N ASN A 81 -8.41 3.46 -3.85
CA ASN A 81 -8.05 2.71 -2.65
C ASN A 81 -6.98 3.43 -1.83
N ALA A 82 -6.05 4.19 -2.44
CA ALA A 82 -5.11 5.01 -1.72
C ALA A 82 -5.82 6.16 -0.97
N ALA A 83 -6.80 6.82 -1.62
CA ALA A 83 -7.60 7.88 -1.00
C ALA A 83 -8.38 7.38 0.23
N GLU A 84 -8.94 6.17 0.17
CA GLU A 84 -9.62 5.54 1.32
C GLU A 84 -8.68 5.10 2.45
N MET A 85 -7.36 5.11 2.25
CA MET A 85 -6.36 4.68 3.24
C MET A 85 -5.58 5.83 3.86
N LEU A 86 -5.19 6.81 3.06
CA LEU A 86 -4.29 7.89 3.47
C LEU A 86 -4.95 8.79 4.51
N ASN A 87 -4.24 9.08 5.59
CA ASN A 87 -4.73 9.89 6.72
C ASN A 87 -5.91 9.28 7.51
N HIS A 88 -6.25 8.02 7.28
CA HIS A 88 -7.27 7.29 8.03
C HIS A 88 -6.63 6.31 9.02
N VAL A 89 -7.30 6.07 10.16
CA VAL A 89 -6.82 5.16 11.20
C VAL A 89 -7.31 3.73 10.90
N LEU A 90 -6.37 2.81 10.71
CA LEU A 90 -6.63 1.39 10.54
C LEU A 90 -6.52 0.67 11.90
N VAL A 91 -7.58 -0.05 12.29
CA VAL A 91 -7.70 -0.83 13.54
C VAL A 91 -7.91 -2.31 13.29
#